data_AF-X1QHN6-F1
#
_entry.id   AF-X1QHN6-F1
#
_cell.length_a   1.000
_cell.length_b   1.000
_cell.length_c   1.000
_cell.angle_alpha   90.00
_cell.angle_beta   90.00
_cell.angle_gamma   90.00
#
_symmetry.space_group_name_H-M   'P 1'
#
loop_
_entity.id
_entity.type
_entity.pdbx_description
1 polymer ?
#
loop_
_entity_poly.entity_id
_entity_poly.type
_entity_poly.pdbx_seq_one_letter_code
_entity_poly.pdbx_strand_id
1 'polypeptide(L)'
;AGKHGVGRIDLLENRLVGRSIECGVLEDPWVEPPEEVFAWTNSPGDAPNVPGYVEIGFKQGIPVTIDGQEMDGVSLIQRLNELAGKHGVGRIDLLENRLVGIKSREIYEAPAATVLLQAHQALEA
;
A
#
# COMPACT_ATOMS: atom_id res chain seq x y z
N ALA A 1 -17.37 -27.72 16.57
CA ALA A 1 -17.26 -26.28 16.86
C ALA A 1 -16.09 -25.75 16.03
N GLY A 2 -16.24 -25.27 14.82
CA GLY A 2 -17.08 -24.14 14.39
C GLY A 2 -16.13 -23.18 13.66
N LYS A 3 -15.46 -23.66 12.61
CA LYS A 3 -14.57 -22.83 11.77
C LYS A 3 -15.48 -22.08 10.81
N HIS A 4 -16.06 -20.97 11.25
CA HIS A 4 -16.67 -20.01 10.33
C HIS A 4 -15.53 -19.40 9.55
N GLY A 5 -15.39 -19.83 8.30
CA GLY A 5 -14.43 -19.26 7.36
C GLY A 5 -14.67 -17.76 7.29
N VAL A 6 -13.59 -17.00 7.42
CA VAL A 6 -13.57 -15.57 7.16
C VAL A 6 -14.22 -15.35 5.80
N GLY A 7 -15.14 -14.38 5.73
CA GLY A 7 -15.90 -14.07 4.52
C GLY A 7 -14.94 -13.96 3.33
N ARG A 8 -15.23 -14.70 2.27
CA ARG A 8 -14.37 -14.79 1.09
C ARG A 8 -14.09 -13.37 0.56
N ILE A 9 -12.83 -13.01 0.42
CA ILE A 9 -12.42 -11.83 -0.35
C ILE A 9 -12.74 -12.16 -1.80
N ASP A 10 -13.64 -11.40 -2.41
CA ASP A 10 -14.20 -11.76 -3.70
C ASP A 10 -13.51 -11.03 -4.87
N LEU A 11 -12.89 -9.88 -4.62
CA LEU A 11 -12.23 -9.08 -5.65
C LEU A 11 -10.87 -8.58 -5.16
N LEU A 12 -9.86 -8.84 -6.00
CA LEU A 12 -8.47 -8.52 -5.76
C LEU A 12 -7.82 -8.05 -7.06
N GLU A 13 -7.32 -6.82 -7.08
CA GLU A 13 -6.51 -6.33 -8.18
C GLU A 13 -5.10 -6.01 -7.72
N ASN A 14 -4.11 -6.58 -8.41
CA ASN A 14 -2.70 -6.26 -8.20
C ASN A 14 -2.14 -5.58 -9.45
N ARG A 15 -1.47 -4.44 -9.26
CA ARG A 15 -0.67 -3.73 -10.26
C ARG A 15 0.65 -3.33 -9.62
N LEU A 16 1.66 -2.99 -10.41
CA LEU A 16 2.99 -2.61 -9.91
C LEU A 16 2.95 -1.55 -8.80
N VAL A 17 2.04 -0.58 -8.93
CA VAL A 17 1.96 0.59 -8.04
C VAL A 17 1.10 0.38 -6.79
N GLY A 18 0.31 -0.70 -6.74
CA GLY A 18 -0.56 -0.96 -5.62
C GLY A 18 -1.54 -2.11 -5.83
N ARG A 19 -2.21 -2.44 -4.75
CA ARG A 19 -3.18 -3.53 -4.63
C ARG A 19 -4.47 -2.99 -4.02
N SER A 20 -5.61 -3.38 -4.60
CA SER A 20 -6.95 -3.08 -4.07
C SER A 20 -7.65 -4.37 -3.65
N ILE A 21 -8.35 -4.30 -2.51
CA ILE A 21 -9.05 -5.42 -1.89
C ILE A 21 -10.44 -4.94 -1.47
N GLU A 22 -11.47 -5.65 -1.91
CA GLU A 22 -12.86 -5.27 -1.67
C GLU A 22 -13.78 -6.49 -1.47
N CYS A 23 -15.03 -6.18 -1.13
CA CYS A 23 -16.12 -7.14 -0.91
C CYS A 23 -15.94 -8.06 0.32
N GLY A 24 -16.92 -8.94 0.51
CA GLY A 24 -16.96 -9.89 1.61
C GLY A 24 -17.10 -9.20 2.97
N VAL A 25 -16.26 -9.59 3.92
CA VAL A 25 -16.29 -9.04 5.29
C VAL A 25 -16.00 -7.54 5.34
N LEU A 26 -15.36 -6.99 4.32
CA LEU A 26 -14.97 -5.57 4.25
C LEU A 26 -16.16 -4.64 3.94
N GLU A 27 -17.30 -5.17 3.48
CA GLU A 27 -18.49 -4.36 3.19
C GLU A 27 -19.12 -3.75 4.45
N ASP A 28 -18.91 -4.37 5.61
CA ASP A 28 -19.32 -3.78 6.90
C ASP A 28 -18.20 -2.89 7.45
N PRO A 29 -18.37 -1.55 7.47
CA PRO A 29 -17.35 -0.62 7.97
C PRO A 29 -17.09 -0.75 9.48
N TRP A 30 -17.93 -1.50 10.21
CA TRP A 30 -17.72 -1.77 11.62
C TRP A 30 -16.80 -2.96 11.88
N VAL A 31 -16.40 -3.68 10.83
CA VAL A 31 -15.48 -4.80 10.92
C VAL A 31 -14.07 -4.35 10.58
N GLU A 32 -13.11 -4.59 11.47
CA GLU A 32 -11.69 -4.37 11.21
C GLU A 32 -11.21 -5.26 10.05
N PRO A 33 -10.39 -4.75 9.11
CA PRO A 33 -9.86 -5.57 8.03
C PRO A 33 -9.06 -6.74 8.61
N PRO A 34 -9.41 -8.00 8.28
CA PRO A 34 -8.63 -9.15 8.72
C PRO A 34 -7.20 -9.09 8.21
N GLU A 35 -6.20 -9.50 9.01
CA GLU A 35 -4.78 -9.39 8.60
C GLU A 35 -4.47 -10.13 7.29
N GLU A 36 -5.19 -11.23 7.01
CA GLU A 36 -5.07 -12.03 5.79
C GLU A 36 -5.42 -11.30 4.48
N VAL A 37 -6.04 -10.12 4.54
CA VAL A 37 -6.29 -9.31 3.35
C VAL A 37 -5.01 -8.67 2.81
N PHE A 38 -4.07 -8.36 3.71
CA PHE A 38 -2.80 -7.70 3.41
C PHE A 38 -1.75 -8.72 2.96
N ALA A 39 -1.07 -8.44 1.84
CA ALA A 39 -0.06 -9.32 1.28
C ALA A 39 1.26 -8.62 0.98
N TRP A 40 1.25 -7.28 0.84
CA TRP A 40 2.42 -6.48 0.46
C TRP A 40 3.04 -5.77 1.66
N THR A 41 2.26 -5.56 2.71
CA THR A 41 2.63 -4.79 3.89
C THR A 41 2.58 -5.66 5.14
N ASN A 42 3.53 -5.46 6.06
CA ASN A 42 3.45 -6.03 7.40
C ASN A 42 2.49 -5.24 8.27
N SER A 43 1.89 -5.90 9.27
CA SER A 43 1.15 -5.18 10.30
C SER A 43 2.10 -4.25 11.06
N PRO A 44 1.62 -3.12 11.60
CA PRO A 44 2.45 -2.27 12.45
C PRO A 44 3.04 -3.02 13.67
N GLY A 45 2.37 -4.08 14.15
CA GLY A 45 2.85 -4.92 15.25
C GLY A 45 3.98 -5.88 14.83
N ASP A 46 4.02 -6.30 13.58
CA ASP A 46 5.04 -7.21 13.02
C ASP A 46 6.15 -6.48 12.26
N ALA A 47 6.03 -5.15 12.10
CA ALA A 47 7.05 -4.32 11.48
C ALA A 47 8.35 -4.30 12.31
N PRO A 48 9.52 -4.14 11.68
CA PRO A 48 10.79 -4.02 12.40
C PRO A 48 10.79 -2.86 13.41
N ASN A 49 11.33 -3.10 14.60
CA ASN A 49 11.56 -2.06 15.63
C ASN A 49 12.74 -1.12 15.33
N VAL A 50 13.36 -1.26 14.15
CA VAL A 50 14.46 -0.41 13.69
C VAL A 50 13.99 0.34 12.44
N PRO A 51 14.26 1.66 12.33
CA PRO A 51 13.85 2.43 11.17
C PRO A 51 14.61 2.00 9.91
N GLY A 52 13.90 2.00 8.78
CA GLY A 52 14.51 1.98 7.45
C GLY A 52 14.83 3.39 6.99
N TYR A 53 15.96 3.56 6.31
CA TYR A 53 16.33 4.80 5.63
C TYR A 53 16.45 4.54 4.15
N VAL A 54 16.01 5.52 3.34
CA VAL A 54 16.13 5.49 1.89
C VAL A 54 16.31 6.91 1.38
N GLU A 55 17.27 7.11 0.49
CA GLU A 55 17.43 8.36 -0.25
C GLU A 55 16.86 8.18 -1.66
N ILE A 56 15.99 9.10 -2.09
CA ILE A 56 15.36 9.03 -3.42
C ILE A 56 15.79 10.27 -4.20
N GLY A 57 16.50 10.06 -5.30
CA GLY A 57 16.90 11.14 -6.20
C GLY A 57 15.85 11.37 -7.28
N PHE A 58 15.57 12.64 -7.54
CA PHE A 58 14.63 13.08 -8.56
C PHE A 58 15.32 13.91 -9.65
N LYS A 59 14.82 13.77 -10.88
CA LYS A 59 15.17 14.63 -12.02
C LYS A 59 13.89 15.12 -12.67
N GLN A 60 13.67 16.45 -12.60
CA GLN A 60 12.46 17.09 -13.15
C GLN A 60 11.15 16.45 -12.62
N GLY A 61 11.09 16.16 -11.31
CA GLY A 61 9.94 15.51 -10.67
C GLY A 61 9.85 14.00 -10.85
N ILE A 62 10.72 13.38 -11.66
CA ILE A 62 10.71 11.93 -11.89
C ILE A 62 11.76 11.27 -10.98
N PRO A 63 11.40 10.25 -10.18
CA PRO A 63 12.37 9.51 -9.38
C PRO A 63 13.29 8.69 -10.31
N VAL A 64 14.59 8.80 -10.11
CA VAL A 64 15.63 8.18 -10.98
C VAL A 64 16.68 7.37 -10.23
N THR A 65 16.83 7.59 -8.92
CA THR A 65 17.80 6.86 -8.10
C THR A 65 17.22 6.45 -6.74
N ILE A 66 17.74 5.35 -6.19
CA ILE A 66 17.59 4.95 -4.79
C ILE A 66 18.98 4.78 -4.19
N ASP A 67 19.26 5.41 -3.05
CA ASP A 67 20.52 5.35 -2.33
C ASP A 67 21.74 5.62 -3.25
N GLY A 68 21.59 6.63 -4.11
CA GLY A 68 22.59 7.03 -5.10
C GLY A 68 22.75 6.12 -6.33
N GLN A 69 21.99 5.02 -6.42
CA GLN A 69 22.06 4.08 -7.55
C GLN A 69 20.96 4.38 -8.57
N GLU A 70 21.34 4.55 -9.85
CA GLU A 70 20.39 4.66 -10.95
C GLU A 70 19.67 3.33 -11.19
N MET A 71 18.35 3.42 -11.42
CA MET A 71 17.51 2.27 -11.70
C MET A 71 16.32 2.67 -12.57
N ASP A 72 15.79 1.72 -13.34
CA ASP A 72 14.57 1.94 -14.10
C ASP A 72 13.36 2.06 -13.17
N GLY A 73 12.29 2.68 -13.66
CA GLY A 73 11.11 2.96 -12.84
C GLY A 73 10.43 1.72 -12.25
N VAL A 74 10.49 0.57 -12.92
CA VAL A 74 9.88 -0.67 -12.40
C VAL A 74 10.69 -1.19 -11.22
N SER A 75 12.00 -1.31 -11.40
CA SER A 75 12.92 -1.74 -10.33
C SER A 75 12.86 -0.80 -9.12
N LEU A 76 12.75 0.50 -9.37
CA LEU A 76 12.61 1.52 -8.33
C LEU A 76 11.33 1.31 -7.51
N ILE A 77 10.17 1.15 -8.17
CA ILE A 77 8.89 0.92 -7.51
C ILE A 77 8.91 -0.40 -6.72
N GLN A 78 9.46 -1.47 -7.30
CA GLN A 78 9.58 -2.76 -6.61
C GLN A 78 10.42 -2.64 -5.34
N ARG A 79 11.58 -1.98 -5.43
CA ARG A 79 12.47 -1.76 -4.29
C ARG A 79 11.79 -0.99 -3.17
N LEU A 80 11.04 0.06 -3.50
CA LEU A 80 10.27 0.83 -2.51
C LEU A 80 9.10 0.03 -1.96
N ASN A 81 8.41 -0.79 -2.76
CA ASN A 81 7.34 -1.66 -2.28
C ASN A 81 7.86 -2.63 -1.21
N GLU A 82 9.01 -3.27 -1.45
CA GLU A 82 9.63 -4.18 -0.49
C GLU A 82 10.02 -3.46 0.81
N LEU A 83 10.75 -2.34 0.69
CA LEU A 83 11.26 -1.62 1.85
C LEU A 83 10.12 -1.03 2.69
N ALA A 84 9.20 -0.30 2.05
CA ALA A 84 8.10 0.37 2.71
C ALA A 84 7.07 -0.65 3.24
N GLY A 85 6.77 -1.68 2.44
CA GLY A 85 5.86 -2.76 2.82
C GLY A 85 6.36 -3.52 4.06
N LYS A 86 7.66 -3.83 4.13
CA LYS A 86 8.27 -4.42 5.33
C LYS A 86 8.05 -3.60 6.61
N HIS A 87 7.95 -2.28 6.50
CA HIS A 87 7.70 -1.37 7.61
C HIS A 87 6.22 -0.97 7.76
N GLY A 88 5.30 -1.66 7.08
CA GLY A 88 3.85 -1.45 7.19
C GLY A 88 3.36 -0.14 6.56
N VAL A 89 4.16 0.51 5.72
CA VAL A 89 3.79 1.76 5.06
C VAL A 89 2.84 1.49 3.89
N GLY A 90 1.82 2.33 3.76
CA GLY A 90 0.90 2.31 2.61
C GLY A 90 -0.29 1.38 2.76
N ARG A 91 -0.64 0.93 3.98
CA ARG A 91 -1.97 0.37 4.28
C ARG A 91 -3.00 1.49 4.36
N ILE A 92 -4.07 1.38 3.59
CA ILE A 92 -5.13 2.40 3.52
C ILE A 92 -6.48 1.70 3.63
N ASP A 93 -7.31 2.12 4.58
CA ASP A 93 -8.70 1.71 4.74
C ASP A 93 -9.57 2.96 4.56
N LEU A 94 -10.42 2.97 3.54
CA LEU A 94 -11.20 4.16 3.20
C LEU A 94 -12.61 3.81 2.71
N LEU A 95 -13.53 4.75 2.95
CA LEU A 95 -14.84 4.81 2.31
C LEU A 95 -14.80 5.84 1.18
N GLU A 96 -14.96 5.38 -0.06
CA GLU A 96 -14.94 6.23 -1.25
C GLU A 96 -16.32 6.40 -1.88
N ASN A 97 -16.48 7.50 -2.63
CA ASN A 97 -17.66 7.71 -3.47
C ASN A 97 -17.37 7.20 -4.88
N ARG A 98 -18.15 6.24 -5.35
CA ARG A 98 -18.09 5.79 -6.73
C ARG A 98 -18.87 6.71 -7.64
N LEU A 99 -18.43 6.78 -8.90
CA LEU A 99 -19.07 7.58 -9.95
C LEU A 99 -20.57 7.23 -10.12
N VAL A 100 -20.94 5.96 -9.90
CA VAL A 100 -22.32 5.47 -10.03
C VAL A 100 -23.25 5.87 -8.87
N GLY A 101 -22.78 6.69 -7.93
CA GLY A 101 -23.59 7.27 -6.86
C GLY A 101 -23.70 6.42 -5.60
N ILE A 102 -22.86 5.39 -5.45
CA ILE A 102 -22.78 4.56 -4.24
C ILE A 102 -21.46 4.82 -3.51
N LYS A 103 -21.42 4.49 -2.22
CA LYS A 103 -20.17 4.41 -1.46
C LYS A 103 -19.68 2.96 -1.43
N SER A 104 -18.37 2.77 -1.51
CA SER A 104 -17.71 1.48 -1.25
C SER A 104 -16.67 1.67 -0.15
N ARG A 105 -16.46 0.64 0.66
CA ARG A 105 -15.27 0.52 1.51
C ARG A 105 -14.24 -0.31 0.78
N GLU A 106 -13.02 0.21 0.69
CA GLU A 106 -11.92 -0.45 0.00
C GLU A 106 -10.65 -0.36 0.82
N ILE A 107 -9.90 -1.46 0.77
CA ILE A 107 -8.59 -1.56 1.39
C ILE A 107 -7.55 -1.53 0.28
N TYR A 108 -6.53 -0.69 0.46
CA TYR A 108 -5.43 -0.56 -0.49
C TYR A 108 -4.09 -0.82 0.18
N GLU A 109 -3.17 -1.42 -0.59
CA GLU A 109 -1.75 -1.46 -0.29
C GLU A 109 -0.98 -0.72 -1.38
N ALA A 110 -0.40 0.44 -1.05
CA ALA A 110 0.36 1.25 -1.99
C ALA A 110 1.69 1.77 -1.37
N PRO A 111 2.64 0.89 -1.00
CA PRO A 111 3.80 1.28 -0.21
C PRO A 111 4.73 2.23 -0.97
N ALA A 112 5.14 1.89 -2.20
CA ALA A 112 6.01 2.75 -3.00
C ALA A 112 5.34 4.07 -3.36
N ALA A 113 4.07 4.05 -3.75
CA ALA A 113 3.33 5.26 -4.11
C ALA A 113 3.24 6.22 -2.91
N THR A 114 2.99 5.70 -1.71
CA THR A 114 2.97 6.49 -0.46
C THR A 114 4.29 7.20 -0.24
N VAL A 115 5.42 6.46 -0.33
CA VAL A 115 6.76 7.02 -0.12
C VAL A 115 7.11 8.05 -1.20
N LEU A 116 6.86 7.73 -2.47
CA LEU A 116 7.16 8.63 -3.60
C LEU A 116 6.36 9.92 -3.54
N LEU A 117 5.08 9.85 -3.19
CA LEU A 117 4.23 11.04 -3.05
C LEU A 117 4.75 11.96 -1.94
N GLN A 118 5.08 11.39 -0.78
CA GLN A 118 5.65 12.17 0.33
C GLN A 118 7.01 12.78 -0.02
N ALA A 119 7.90 12.02 -0.67
CA ALA A 119 9.21 12.51 -1.08
C ALA A 119 9.10 13.63 -2.14
N HIS A 120 8.19 13.48 -3.12
CA HIS A 120 7.95 14.50 -4.13
C HIS A 120 7.40 15.79 -3.52
N GLN A 121 6.40 15.68 -2.64
CA GLN A 121 5.83 16.84 -1.94
C GLN A 121 6.88 17.57 -1.09
N ALA A 122 7.78 16.83 -0.44
CA ALA A 122 8.87 17.43 0.34
C ALA A 122 9.90 18.16 -0.52
N LEU A 123 10.06 17.79 -1.79
CA LEU A 123 10.93 18.47 -2.75
C LEU A 123 10.30 19.74 -3.33
N GLU A 124 8.96 19.78 -3.42
CA GLU A 124 8.21 20.92 -3.97
C GLU A 124 7.98 22.06 -2.95
N ALA A 125 8.01 21.76 -1.65
CA ALA A 125 7.75 22.69 -0.55
C ALA A 125 8.89 23.70 -0.32
#